data_AF-A0AAU8JGN7-F1
#
_entry.id   AF-A0AAU8JGN7-F1
#
_cell.length_a   1.000
_cell.length_b   1.000
_cell.length_c   1.000
_cell.angle_alpha   90.00
_cell.angle_beta   90.00
_cell.angle_gamma   90.00
#
_symmetry.space_group_name_H-M   'P 1'
#
loop_
_entity.id
_entity.type
_entity.pdbx_description
1 polymer ?
#
loop_
_entity_poly.entity_id
_entity_poly.type
_entity_poly.pdbx_seq_one_letter_code
_entity_poly.pdbx_strand_id
1 'polypeptide(L)'
;MLEHRVDLDQPKHPFLHETCYGKQFWEWAIANNLPVVITEGAKKTACLLCAGYVAIGLPGIWNFSDTSDRSIAAFKAPLNPWLQSFFSRFQQLEITIAFDADSRVSTALDVYNAASRLANKITWLVNRKAVVKIAQWHPELGKGVDDIFVQNGIETLETVLNSALPLQVSKFRKSINLSYPVLDFNRRHLDKLPKLYAKIVAIKFPKNTGKTWTLSQMVSDAIKAGHKVIVLGHRVQLMSHLCDRFGIQFLNEMTSKKDWLEALYFGLGLCIDSLHPNSKAKIDLTVDNYLDGCLLVVDESEQVLNHLLHADTKYLRKKRAEIMTQLKIVKTLQKFIWLTLTYLIFPFSFL
;
A
#
# COMPACT_ATOMS: atom_id res chain seq x y z
N MET A 1 -50.92 19.45 46.04
CA MET A 1 -51.85 18.72 45.18
C MET A 1 -51.14 18.58 43.84
N LEU A 2 -50.78 17.34 43.50
CA LEU A 2 -50.04 16.93 42.31
C LEU A 2 -50.91 17.05 41.04
N GLU A 3 -50.24 16.86 39.89
CA GLU A 3 -50.77 16.49 38.56
C GLU A 3 -51.11 17.67 37.62
N HIS A 4 -50.65 17.76 36.36
CA HIS A 4 -50.06 16.76 35.46
C HIS A 4 -48.92 17.37 34.62
N ARG A 5 -47.73 16.73 34.66
CA ARG A 5 -46.78 16.78 33.53
C ARG A 5 -47.27 15.80 32.48
N VAL A 6 -47.48 16.30 31.26
CA VAL A 6 -47.59 15.45 30.07
C VAL A 6 -46.17 15.11 29.64
N ASP A 7 -45.76 13.86 29.87
CA ASP A 7 -44.57 13.27 29.28
C ASP A 7 -44.78 13.20 27.77
N LEU A 8 -44.11 14.09 27.04
CA LEU A 8 -43.82 13.88 25.63
C LEU A 8 -42.47 13.18 25.58
N ASP A 9 -42.52 11.89 25.24
CA ASP A 9 -41.37 11.07 24.85
C ASP A 9 -40.57 11.81 23.75
N GLN A 10 -39.56 12.58 24.14
CA GLN A 10 -38.67 13.26 23.22
C GLN A 10 -37.54 12.31 22.82
N PRO A 11 -37.35 12.01 21.52
CA PRO A 11 -36.16 11.30 21.09
C PRO A 11 -34.90 12.13 21.40
N LYS A 12 -33.83 11.46 21.83
CA LYS A 12 -32.56 12.03 22.34
C LYS A 12 -31.73 12.88 21.36
N HIS A 13 -32.25 13.23 20.19
CA HIS A 13 -31.55 14.05 19.20
C HIS A 13 -32.50 15.08 18.60
N PRO A 14 -32.08 16.35 18.47
CA PRO A 14 -32.91 17.36 17.83
C PRO A 14 -33.06 16.98 16.36
N PHE A 15 -34.26 16.56 15.97
CA PHE A 15 -34.65 16.56 14.57
C PHE A 15 -34.63 18.02 14.11
N LEU A 16 -33.63 18.40 13.32
CA LEU A 16 -33.79 19.56 12.45
C LEU A 16 -34.95 19.22 11.52
N HIS A 17 -36.03 20.00 11.53
CA HIS A 17 -37.11 19.85 10.56
C HIS A 17 -36.50 19.85 9.15
N GLU A 18 -36.61 18.72 8.44
CA GLU A 18 -36.18 18.62 7.04
C GLU A 18 -36.90 19.72 6.24
N THR A 19 -36.16 20.75 5.84
CA THR A 19 -36.71 21.75 4.94
C THR A 19 -36.89 21.11 3.57
N CYS A 20 -37.96 21.46 2.86
CA CYS A 20 -38.20 20.98 1.48
C CYS A 20 -36.98 21.22 0.56
N TYR A 21 -36.23 22.29 0.81
CA TYR A 21 -35.00 22.63 0.10
C TYR A 21 -33.87 21.61 0.30
N GLY A 22 -33.70 21.07 1.52
CA GLY A 22 -32.66 20.08 1.80
C GLY A 22 -32.89 18.76 1.06
N LYS A 23 -34.15 18.30 1.01
CA LYS A 23 -34.52 17.08 0.27
C LYS A 23 -34.35 17.26 -1.24
N GLN A 24 -34.84 18.38 -1.79
CA GLN A 24 -34.70 18.68 -3.21
C GLN A 24 -33.25 18.81 -3.66
N PHE A 25 -32.38 19.40 -2.83
CA PHE A 25 -30.95 19.50 -3.12
C PHE A 25 -30.30 18.13 -3.30
N TRP A 26 -30.51 17.20 -2.37
CA TRP A 26 -29.91 15.87 -2.47
C TRP A 26 -30.48 15.04 -3.59
N GLU A 27 -31.79 15.13 -3.86
CA GLU A 27 -32.39 14.50 -5.03
C GLU A 27 -31.79 15.01 -6.33
N TRP A 28 -31.57 16.33 -6.45
CA TRP A 28 -30.87 16.93 -7.59
C TRP A 28 -29.41 16.48 -7.71
N ALA A 29 -28.66 16.45 -6.60
CA ALA A 29 -27.27 16.02 -6.58
C ALA A 29 -27.11 14.55 -7.00
N ILE A 30 -28.02 13.68 -6.55
CA ILE A 30 -28.07 12.26 -6.93
C ILE A 30 -28.43 12.12 -8.40
N ALA A 31 -29.48 12.80 -8.87
CA ALA A 31 -29.95 12.70 -10.25
C ALA A 31 -28.88 13.14 -11.27
N ASN A 32 -28.02 14.09 -10.89
CA ASN A 32 -26.95 14.61 -11.74
C ASN A 32 -25.57 13.98 -11.45
N ASN A 33 -25.48 12.98 -10.55
CA ASN A 33 -24.23 12.35 -10.15
C ASN A 33 -23.13 13.35 -9.72
N LEU A 34 -23.50 14.38 -8.97
CA LEU A 34 -22.55 15.42 -8.58
C LEU A 34 -21.46 14.85 -7.65
N PRO A 35 -20.18 15.23 -7.83
CA PRO A 35 -19.11 14.82 -6.94
C PRO A 35 -19.36 15.28 -5.50
N VAL A 36 -19.17 14.39 -4.54
CA VAL A 36 -19.39 14.67 -3.11
C VAL A 36 -18.07 14.79 -2.37
N VAL A 37 -17.90 15.86 -1.59
CA VAL A 37 -16.77 16.03 -0.67
C VAL A 37 -17.19 15.58 0.73
N ILE A 38 -16.42 14.69 1.35
CA ILE A 38 -16.65 14.28 2.74
C ILE A 38 -15.56 14.87 3.62
N THR A 39 -15.96 15.57 4.69
CA THR A 39 -15.05 16.18 5.68
C THR A 39 -15.56 15.93 7.11
N GLU A 40 -14.84 16.39 8.14
CA GLU A 40 -15.33 16.35 9.53
C GLU A 40 -15.86 17.70 10.05
N GLY A 41 -16.97 17.64 10.77
CA GLY A 41 -17.52 18.78 11.48
C GLY A 41 -18.28 19.79 10.61
N ALA A 42 -19.13 20.56 11.28
CA ALA A 42 -20.07 21.47 10.62
C ALA A 42 -19.39 22.66 9.93
N LYS A 43 -18.32 23.23 10.53
CA LYS A 43 -17.63 24.43 9.98
C LYS A 43 -17.02 24.17 8.61
N LYS A 44 -16.29 23.05 8.47
CA LYS A 44 -15.68 22.62 7.21
C LYS A 44 -16.72 22.31 6.14
N THR A 45 -17.79 21.64 6.55
CA THR A 45 -18.90 21.32 5.66
C THR A 45 -19.58 22.59 5.14
N ALA A 46 -19.87 23.54 6.01
CA ALA A 46 -20.43 24.83 5.64
C ALA A 46 -19.48 25.62 4.73
N CYS A 47 -18.17 25.63 5.03
CA CYS A 47 -17.16 26.25 4.17
C CYS A 47 -17.17 25.68 2.74
N LEU A 48 -17.21 24.36 2.60
CA LEU A 48 -17.26 23.69 1.30
C LEU A 48 -18.57 24.01 0.55
N LEU A 49 -19.71 24.00 1.23
CA LEU A 49 -21.01 24.36 0.64
C LEU A 49 -21.00 25.82 0.15
N CYS A 50 -20.47 26.75 0.94
CA CYS A 50 -20.31 28.15 0.55
C CYS A 50 -19.34 28.32 -0.63
N ALA A 51 -18.33 27.46 -0.75
CA ALA A 51 -17.42 27.41 -1.88
C ALA A 51 -17.99 26.67 -3.12
N GLY A 52 -19.26 26.23 -3.08
CA GLY A 52 -19.94 25.62 -4.21
C GLY A 52 -19.78 24.11 -4.34
N TYR A 53 -19.21 23.42 -3.34
CA TYR A 53 -19.06 21.97 -3.33
C TYR A 53 -20.24 21.28 -2.65
N VAL A 54 -20.70 20.15 -3.22
CA VAL A 54 -21.63 19.25 -2.54
C VAL A 54 -20.87 18.55 -1.41
N ALA A 55 -21.14 18.91 -0.15
CA ALA A 55 -20.36 18.42 0.99
C ALA A 55 -21.20 17.71 2.05
N ILE A 56 -20.61 16.66 2.64
CA ILE A 56 -21.14 15.91 3.79
C ILE A 56 -20.14 15.98 4.95
N GLY A 57 -20.62 16.43 6.10
CA GLY A 57 -19.85 16.47 7.34
C GLY A 57 -20.08 15.23 8.19
N LEU A 58 -19.01 14.54 8.56
CA LEU A 58 -19.05 13.51 9.59
C LEU A 58 -18.82 14.14 10.98
N PRO A 59 -19.49 13.69 12.05
CA PRO A 59 -19.26 14.20 13.41
C PRO A 59 -17.88 13.83 13.97
N GLY A 60 -17.17 12.91 13.32
CA GLY A 60 -15.79 12.54 13.59
C GLY A 60 -15.28 11.58 12.51
N ILE A 61 -13.96 11.52 12.31
CA ILE A 61 -13.33 10.77 11.21
C ILE A 61 -13.67 9.28 11.21
N TRP A 62 -14.02 8.69 12.36
CA TRP A 62 -14.39 7.27 12.50
C TRP A 62 -15.91 7.02 12.52
N ASN A 63 -16.72 8.07 12.60
CA ASN A 63 -18.18 8.01 12.77
C ASN A 63 -18.95 7.71 11.47
N PHE A 64 -18.29 7.06 10.51
CA PHE A 64 -18.91 6.48 9.32
C PHE A 64 -19.30 5.00 9.50
N SER A 65 -18.90 4.37 10.62
CA SER A 65 -19.11 2.95 10.86
C SER A 65 -20.41 2.69 11.62
N ASP A 66 -21.06 1.57 11.33
CA ASP A 66 -22.15 1.08 12.17
C ASP A 66 -21.59 0.33 13.39
N THR A 67 -21.77 0.89 14.57
CA THR A 67 -21.32 0.30 15.83
C THR A 67 -22.49 -0.15 16.70
N SER A 68 -23.67 -0.36 16.11
CA SER A 68 -24.86 -0.85 16.83
C SER A 68 -24.64 -2.25 17.40
N ASP A 69 -24.03 -3.14 16.62
CA ASP A 69 -23.62 -4.47 17.07
C ASP A 69 -22.25 -4.43 17.75
N ARG A 70 -22.26 -4.48 19.09
CA ARG A 70 -21.04 -4.47 19.92
C ARG A 70 -20.26 -5.79 19.88
N SER A 71 -20.83 -6.86 19.34
CA SER A 71 -20.14 -8.15 19.17
C SER A 71 -19.15 -8.11 17.99
N ILE A 72 -19.38 -7.21 17.03
CA ILE A 72 -18.50 -7.01 15.90
C ILE A 72 -17.32 -6.14 16.32
N ALA A 73 -16.11 -6.67 16.20
CA ALA A 73 -14.90 -5.88 16.45
C ALA A 73 -14.92 -4.60 15.58
N ALA A 74 -14.53 -3.45 16.15
CA ALA A 74 -14.67 -2.14 15.51
C ALA A 74 -14.06 -2.08 14.08
N PHE A 75 -12.99 -2.81 13.82
CA PHE A 75 -12.38 -2.87 12.49
C PHE A 75 -13.24 -3.63 11.46
N LYS A 76 -14.13 -4.53 11.88
CA LYS A 76 -15.06 -5.28 11.04
C LYS A 76 -16.44 -4.63 10.92
N ALA A 77 -16.73 -3.60 11.73
CA ALA A 77 -17.98 -2.85 11.66
C ALA A 77 -18.27 -2.42 10.21
N PRO A 78 -19.50 -2.58 9.68
CA PRO A 78 -19.84 -2.16 8.33
C PRO A 78 -19.92 -0.63 8.20
N LEU A 79 -20.20 -0.12 7.00
CA LEU A 79 -20.55 1.29 6.81
C LEU A 79 -21.91 1.55 7.47
N ASN A 80 -22.12 2.75 8.01
CA ASN A 80 -23.42 3.15 8.54
C ASN A 80 -24.52 2.90 7.47
N PRO A 81 -25.66 2.25 7.81
CA PRO A 81 -26.71 1.92 6.84
C PRO A 81 -27.28 3.13 6.11
N TRP A 82 -27.33 4.30 6.75
CA TRP A 82 -27.78 5.54 6.11
C TRP A 82 -26.81 6.00 5.03
N LEU A 83 -25.51 6.03 5.32
CA LEU A 83 -24.49 6.36 4.32
C LEU A 83 -24.50 5.34 3.18
N GLN A 84 -24.65 4.06 3.50
CA GLN A 84 -24.71 3.00 2.50
C GLN A 84 -25.92 3.17 1.57
N SER A 85 -27.12 3.34 2.13
CA SER A 85 -28.35 3.55 1.37
C SER A 85 -28.34 4.85 0.57
N PHE A 86 -27.79 5.93 1.13
CA PHE A 86 -27.66 7.20 0.45
C PHE A 86 -26.74 7.10 -0.77
N PHE A 87 -25.52 6.59 -0.58
CA PHE A 87 -24.54 6.49 -1.67
C PHE A 87 -24.92 5.47 -2.74
N SER A 88 -25.72 4.44 -2.42
CA SER A 88 -26.19 3.47 -3.42
C SER A 88 -27.16 4.04 -4.44
N ARG A 89 -27.71 5.24 -4.19
CA ARG A 89 -28.64 5.92 -5.10
C ARG A 89 -27.95 6.60 -6.28
N PHE A 90 -26.63 6.83 -6.21
CA PHE A 90 -25.86 7.42 -7.30
C PHE A 90 -25.57 6.36 -8.38
N GLN A 91 -25.82 6.70 -9.65
CA GLN A 91 -25.45 5.85 -10.77
C GLN A 91 -23.93 5.83 -10.97
N GLN A 92 -23.31 7.01 -10.85
CA GLN A 92 -21.86 7.21 -10.85
C GLN A 92 -21.50 7.96 -9.58
N LEU A 93 -20.80 7.27 -8.67
CA LEU A 93 -20.43 7.83 -7.38
C LEU A 93 -18.98 8.30 -7.41
N GLU A 94 -18.78 9.61 -7.35
CA GLU A 94 -17.47 10.23 -7.14
C GLU A 94 -17.42 10.90 -5.78
N ILE A 95 -16.43 10.53 -4.98
CA ILE A 95 -16.22 11.05 -3.62
C ILE A 95 -14.79 11.49 -3.43
N THR A 96 -14.61 12.68 -2.87
CA THR A 96 -13.33 13.17 -2.35
C THR A 96 -13.39 13.26 -0.84
N ILE A 97 -12.53 12.51 -0.14
CA ILE A 97 -12.40 12.58 1.32
C ILE A 97 -11.33 13.62 1.66
N ALA A 98 -11.73 14.67 2.39
CA ALA A 98 -10.91 15.80 2.82
C ALA A 98 -11.00 15.97 4.34
N PHE A 99 -10.35 15.06 5.07
CA PHE A 99 -10.16 15.13 6.53
C PHE A 99 -8.97 16.01 6.91
N ASP A 100 -8.89 16.47 8.16
CA ASP A 100 -7.85 17.39 8.62
C ASP A 100 -6.42 16.92 8.34
N ALA A 101 -5.57 17.85 7.95
CA ALA A 101 -4.13 17.68 8.00
C ALA A 101 -3.64 17.83 9.45
N ASP A 102 -2.65 17.02 9.86
CA ASP A 102 -2.01 17.14 11.17
C ASP A 102 -0.49 17.09 10.99
N SER A 103 0.23 17.90 11.76
CA SER A 103 1.70 17.93 11.74
C SER A 103 2.32 16.77 12.52
N ARG A 104 1.58 16.17 13.45
CA ARG A 104 2.02 14.98 14.20
C ARG A 104 1.83 13.74 13.35
N VAL A 105 2.93 13.05 13.08
CA VAL A 105 2.98 11.85 12.24
C VAL A 105 1.96 10.78 12.66
N SER A 106 1.80 10.53 13.97
CA SER A 106 0.84 9.52 14.47
C SER A 106 -0.60 9.90 14.19
N THR A 107 -0.97 11.17 14.38
CA THR A 107 -2.33 11.67 14.11
C THR A 107 -2.60 11.75 12.61
N ALA A 108 -1.65 12.24 11.82
CA ALA A 108 -1.76 12.24 10.36
C ALA A 108 -1.94 10.83 9.78
N LEU A 109 -1.29 9.83 10.39
CA LEU A 109 -1.47 8.43 10.03
C LEU A 109 -2.86 7.90 10.41
N ASP A 110 -3.38 8.26 11.58
CA ASP A 110 -4.73 7.89 12.00
C ASP A 110 -5.81 8.48 11.09
N VAL A 111 -5.70 9.78 10.75
CA VAL A 111 -6.60 10.44 9.79
C VAL A 111 -6.56 9.76 8.43
N TYR A 112 -5.36 9.46 7.93
CA TYR A 112 -5.21 8.75 6.67
C TYR A 112 -5.80 7.33 6.70
N ASN A 113 -5.66 6.63 7.83
CA ASN A 113 -6.24 5.30 8.02
C ASN A 113 -7.76 5.36 8.05
N ALA A 114 -8.34 6.39 8.69
CA ALA A 114 -9.77 6.64 8.69
C ALA A 114 -10.29 6.88 7.27
N ALA A 115 -9.67 7.80 6.52
CA ALA A 115 -10.01 8.08 5.12
C ALA A 115 -9.88 6.83 4.24
N SER A 116 -8.80 6.07 4.40
CA SER A 116 -8.58 4.81 3.68
C SER A 116 -9.62 3.74 3.99
N ARG A 117 -10.09 3.67 5.24
CA ARG A 117 -11.11 2.71 5.66
C ARG A 117 -12.48 3.11 5.13
N LEU A 118 -12.83 4.39 5.18
CA LEU A 118 -14.06 4.91 4.58
C LEU A 118 -14.09 4.63 3.07
N ALA A 119 -13.01 4.96 2.35
CA ALA A 119 -12.91 4.71 0.92
C ALA A 119 -13.12 3.23 0.56
N ASN A 120 -12.44 2.32 1.27
CA ASN A 120 -12.66 0.88 1.09
C ASN A 120 -14.11 0.48 1.36
N LYS A 121 -14.72 0.95 2.45
CA LYS A 121 -16.10 0.59 2.78
C LYS A 121 -17.07 1.05 1.69
N ILE A 122 -16.93 2.26 1.17
CA ILE A 122 -17.75 2.75 0.07
C ILE A 122 -17.56 1.87 -1.17
N THR A 123 -16.32 1.63 -1.60
CA THR A 123 -16.05 0.82 -2.80
C THR A 123 -16.54 -0.63 -2.66
N TRP A 124 -16.34 -1.26 -1.49
CA TRP A 124 -16.66 -2.68 -1.30
C TRP A 124 -18.11 -2.95 -0.92
N LEU A 125 -18.75 -2.07 -0.15
CA LEU A 125 -20.10 -2.29 0.41
C LEU A 125 -21.20 -1.50 -0.31
N VAL A 126 -20.85 -0.43 -1.04
CA VAL A 126 -21.82 0.40 -1.74
C VAL A 126 -21.75 0.14 -3.25
N ASN A 127 -20.62 0.49 -3.88
CA ASN A 127 -20.49 0.44 -5.33
C ASN A 127 -19.03 0.19 -5.73
N ARG A 128 -18.75 -0.97 -6.34
CA ARG A 128 -17.40 -1.35 -6.81
C ARG A 128 -16.83 -0.42 -7.89
N LYS A 129 -17.69 0.35 -8.57
CA LYS A 129 -17.31 1.35 -9.57
C LYS A 129 -17.17 2.75 -8.99
N ALA A 130 -17.40 2.94 -7.68
CA ALA A 130 -17.23 4.25 -7.05
C ALA A 130 -15.78 4.73 -7.18
N VAL A 131 -15.63 6.00 -7.58
CA VAL A 131 -14.33 6.68 -7.62
C VAL A 131 -14.16 7.41 -6.31
N VAL A 132 -13.33 6.87 -5.41
CA VAL A 132 -13.05 7.49 -4.12
C VAL A 132 -11.60 7.97 -4.07
N LYS A 133 -11.44 9.28 -3.92
CA LYS A 133 -10.16 9.99 -3.83
C LYS A 133 -9.94 10.48 -2.40
N ILE A 134 -8.67 10.59 -2.01
CA ILE A 134 -8.26 11.15 -0.71
C ILE A 134 -7.43 12.40 -0.99
N ALA A 135 -7.93 13.55 -0.54
CA ALA A 135 -7.20 14.80 -0.56
C ALA A 135 -6.18 14.82 0.58
N GLN A 136 -4.96 15.26 0.29
CA GLN A 136 -3.87 15.39 1.25
C GLN A 136 -3.08 16.65 0.93
N TRP A 137 -2.77 17.43 1.96
CA TRP A 137 -2.03 18.68 1.84
C TRP A 137 -1.08 18.84 3.02
N HIS A 138 -0.18 19.83 2.92
CA HIS A 138 0.74 20.15 4.01
C HIS A 138 0.00 20.95 5.10
N PRO A 139 0.15 20.64 6.40
CA PRO A 139 -0.53 21.35 7.48
C PRO A 139 -0.27 22.87 7.52
N GLU A 140 0.82 23.35 6.90
CA GLU A 140 1.11 24.78 6.75
C GLU A 140 0.08 25.53 5.89
N LEU A 141 -0.63 24.84 5.00
CA LEU A 141 -1.73 25.44 4.24
C LEU A 141 -3.01 25.62 5.08
N GLY A 142 -3.05 25.04 6.28
CA GLY A 142 -4.24 25.01 7.13
C GLY A 142 -4.54 23.59 7.60
N LYS A 143 -5.09 23.48 8.82
CA LYS A 143 -5.44 22.18 9.41
C LYS A 143 -6.64 21.59 8.68
N GLY A 144 -7.72 22.36 8.57
CA GLY A 144 -8.92 21.98 7.82
C GLY A 144 -9.06 22.69 6.49
N VAL A 145 -10.02 22.24 5.68
CA VAL A 145 -10.42 22.93 4.45
C VAL A 145 -10.96 24.35 4.70
N ASP A 146 -11.54 24.59 5.88
CA ASP A 146 -11.95 25.91 6.34
C ASP A 146 -10.75 26.82 6.60
N ASP A 147 -9.69 26.29 7.21
CA ASP A 147 -8.43 27.03 7.39
C ASP A 147 -7.76 27.36 6.05
N ILE A 148 -7.71 26.40 5.12
CA ILE A 148 -7.15 26.62 3.78
C ILE A 148 -7.89 27.75 3.07
N PHE A 149 -9.23 27.71 3.08
CA PHE A 149 -10.05 28.73 2.44
C PHE A 149 -9.80 30.13 3.03
N VAL A 150 -9.75 30.24 4.37
CA VAL A 150 -9.55 31.52 5.06
C VAL A 150 -8.12 32.07 4.85
N GLN A 151 -7.11 31.21 4.88
CA GLN A 151 -5.70 31.64 4.82
C GLN A 151 -5.17 31.79 3.40
N ASN A 152 -5.59 30.93 2.48
CA ASN A 152 -4.98 30.79 1.16
C ASN A 152 -5.99 30.95 0.00
N GLY A 153 -7.27 31.21 0.31
CA GLY A 153 -8.31 31.45 -0.69
C GLY A 153 -8.85 30.19 -1.37
N ILE A 154 -9.88 30.39 -2.20
CA ILE A 154 -10.60 29.31 -2.88
C ILE A 154 -9.75 28.55 -3.91
N GLU A 155 -8.84 29.24 -4.62
CA GLU A 155 -7.97 28.62 -5.63
C GLU A 155 -7.05 27.55 -5.01
N THR A 156 -6.56 27.79 -3.80
CA THR A 156 -5.74 26.83 -3.06
C THR A 156 -6.58 25.62 -2.62
N LEU A 157 -7.80 25.86 -2.13
CA LEU A 157 -8.74 24.79 -1.79
C LEU A 157 -9.08 23.92 -3.00
N GLU A 158 -9.38 24.54 -4.14
CA GLU A 158 -9.62 23.87 -5.43
C GLU A 158 -8.44 22.99 -5.83
N THR A 159 -7.23 23.51 -5.72
CA THR A 159 -6.00 22.76 -6.02
C THR A 159 -5.85 21.53 -5.12
N VAL A 160 -6.13 21.66 -3.82
CA VAL A 160 -6.08 20.55 -2.86
C VAL A 160 -7.11 19.46 -3.21
N LEU A 161 -8.35 19.85 -3.55
CA LEU A 161 -9.41 18.90 -3.89
C LEU A 161 -9.17 18.24 -5.26
N ASN A 162 -8.72 19.00 -6.26
CA ASN A 162 -8.45 18.50 -7.61
C ASN A 162 -7.21 17.58 -7.68
N SER A 163 -6.26 17.76 -6.77
CA SER A 163 -5.06 16.90 -6.66
C SER A 163 -5.29 15.63 -5.82
N ALA A 164 -6.51 15.40 -5.33
CA ALA A 164 -6.86 14.21 -4.55
C ALA A 164 -6.62 12.92 -5.35
N LEU A 165 -6.00 11.93 -4.69
CA LEU A 165 -5.58 10.69 -5.34
C LEU A 165 -6.52 9.52 -5.01
N PRO A 166 -6.85 8.64 -5.98
CA PRO A 166 -7.53 7.39 -5.68
C PRO A 166 -6.79 6.58 -4.62
N LEU A 167 -7.52 5.84 -3.78
CA LEU A 167 -6.94 5.11 -2.64
C LEU A 167 -5.70 4.27 -3.00
N GLN A 168 -5.75 3.55 -4.12
CA GLN A 168 -4.64 2.70 -4.57
C GLN A 168 -3.40 3.53 -4.92
N VAL A 169 -3.59 4.65 -5.61
CA VAL A 169 -2.51 5.58 -5.99
C VAL A 169 -1.95 6.30 -4.77
N SER A 170 -2.81 6.68 -3.82
CA SER A 170 -2.37 7.28 -2.56
C SER A 170 -1.53 6.31 -1.71
N LYS A 171 -1.98 5.07 -1.56
CA LYS A 171 -1.22 4.00 -0.88
C LYS A 171 0.11 3.74 -1.58
N PHE A 172 0.08 3.70 -2.90
CA PHE A 172 1.27 3.60 -3.73
C PHE A 172 2.26 4.71 -3.38
N ARG A 173 1.84 5.99 -3.47
CA ARG A 173 2.68 7.16 -3.19
C ARG A 173 3.30 7.16 -1.79
N LYS A 174 2.56 6.72 -0.77
CA LYS A 174 3.12 6.57 0.59
C LYS A 174 4.12 5.43 0.70
N SER A 175 3.96 4.36 -0.09
CA SER A 175 4.86 3.20 -0.07
C SER A 175 6.19 3.40 -0.81
N ILE A 176 6.29 4.43 -1.66
CA ILE A 176 7.52 4.77 -2.41
C ILE A 176 8.46 5.68 -1.62
N ASN A 177 8.03 6.25 -0.49
CA ASN A 177 8.92 7.06 0.34
C ASN A 177 10.01 6.16 0.94
N LEU A 178 11.26 6.43 0.55
CA LEU A 178 12.42 5.74 1.07
C LEU A 178 12.59 6.10 2.55
N SER A 179 12.84 5.09 3.38
CA SER A 179 13.15 5.32 4.80
C SER A 179 14.51 6.01 5.02
N TYR A 180 15.36 6.02 3.99
CA TYR A 180 16.69 6.58 3.99
C TYR A 180 16.90 7.43 2.73
N PRO A 181 17.76 8.46 2.77
CA PRO A 181 18.06 9.26 1.59
C PRO A 181 18.69 8.40 0.48
N VAL A 182 18.48 8.83 -0.76
CA VAL A 182 19.15 8.23 -1.93
C VAL A 182 20.65 8.54 -1.83
N LEU A 183 21.48 7.50 -2.00
CA LEU A 183 22.93 7.64 -2.10
C LEU A 183 23.34 7.41 -3.56
N ASP A 184 23.85 8.46 -4.20
CA ASP A 184 24.34 8.40 -5.57
C ASP A 184 25.83 8.12 -5.60
N PHE A 185 26.24 7.14 -6.42
CA PHE A 185 27.64 6.78 -6.62
C PHE A 185 27.97 6.81 -8.11
N ASN A 186 28.86 7.73 -8.52
CA ASN A 186 29.34 7.79 -9.90
C ASN A 186 30.65 7.01 -10.07
N ARG A 187 30.58 5.68 -9.99
CA ARG A 187 31.72 4.78 -10.19
C ARG A 187 31.28 3.46 -10.80
N ARG A 188 32.14 2.84 -11.61
CA ARG A 188 31.85 1.59 -12.33
C ARG A 188 31.74 0.37 -11.40
N HIS A 189 32.50 0.36 -10.31
CA HIS A 189 32.52 -0.72 -9.35
C HIS A 189 32.28 -0.16 -7.95
N LEU A 190 31.37 -0.78 -7.21
CA LEU A 190 31.09 -0.44 -5.81
C LEU A 190 31.91 -1.38 -4.93
N ASP A 191 33.22 -1.07 -4.80
CA ASP A 191 34.18 -1.96 -4.13
C ASP A 191 33.81 -2.26 -2.68
N LYS A 192 33.21 -1.28 -1.99
CA LYS A 192 32.59 -1.43 -0.69
C LYS A 192 31.30 -0.62 -0.66
N LEU A 193 30.18 -1.31 -0.42
CA LEU A 193 28.96 -0.64 -0.05
C LEU A 193 29.15 0.04 1.32
N PRO A 194 28.57 1.23 1.52
CA PRO A 194 28.49 1.79 2.87
C PRO A 194 27.75 0.81 3.78
N LYS A 195 27.89 0.94 5.10
CA LYS A 195 27.07 0.14 6.03
C LYS A 195 25.59 0.46 5.78
N LEU A 196 24.87 -0.53 5.27
CA LEU A 196 23.44 -0.43 4.98
C LEU A 196 22.67 -0.90 6.22
N TYR A 197 22.02 0.05 6.89
CA TYR A 197 21.19 -0.21 8.07
C TYR A 197 19.76 -0.64 7.71
N ALA A 198 19.33 -0.37 6.47
CA ALA A 198 18.01 -0.74 5.98
C ALA A 198 17.88 -2.26 5.84
N LYS A 199 16.70 -2.79 6.21
CA LYS A 199 16.35 -4.20 5.92
C LYS A 199 16.23 -4.45 4.44
N ILE A 200 15.71 -3.51 3.65
CA ILE A 200 15.61 -3.62 2.19
C ILE A 200 16.46 -2.52 1.56
N VAL A 201 17.37 -2.90 0.68
CA VAL A 201 18.25 -1.97 -0.04
C VAL A 201 17.96 -2.12 -1.52
N ALA A 202 17.48 -1.05 -2.15
CA ALA A 202 17.37 -1.00 -3.61
C ALA A 202 18.64 -0.37 -4.20
N ILE A 203 19.30 -1.06 -5.12
CA ILE A 203 20.45 -0.52 -5.86
C ILE A 203 20.10 -0.47 -7.34
N LYS A 204 20.20 0.74 -7.91
CA LYS A 204 19.98 0.98 -9.33
C LYS A 204 21.32 0.98 -10.06
N PHE A 205 21.47 0.11 -11.04
CA PHE A 205 22.65 0.08 -11.91
C PHE A 205 22.27 0.40 -13.36
N PRO A 206 22.91 1.39 -13.99
CA PRO A 206 22.86 1.52 -15.44
C PRO A 206 23.44 0.27 -16.13
N LYS A 207 23.08 0.07 -17.40
CA LYS A 207 23.64 -1.06 -18.18
C LYS A 207 25.16 -0.92 -18.30
N ASN A 208 25.86 -2.05 -18.22
CA ASN A 208 27.32 -2.15 -18.38
C ASN A 208 28.18 -1.40 -17.32
N THR A 209 27.63 -1.05 -16.16
CA THR A 209 28.36 -0.37 -15.08
C THR A 209 28.72 -1.31 -13.93
N GLY A 210 29.22 -2.52 -14.23
CA GLY A 210 29.80 -3.39 -13.21
C GLY A 210 28.84 -3.98 -12.17
N LYS A 211 27.52 -3.99 -12.44
CA LYS A 211 26.49 -4.59 -11.57
C LYS A 211 26.90 -5.98 -11.09
N THR A 212 27.09 -6.90 -12.03
CA THR A 212 27.38 -8.30 -11.70
C THR A 212 28.68 -8.46 -10.92
N TRP A 213 29.70 -7.65 -11.22
CA TRP A 213 30.96 -7.66 -10.46
C TRP A 213 30.72 -7.26 -8.99
N THR A 214 29.94 -6.19 -8.77
CA THR A 214 29.60 -5.73 -7.42
C THR A 214 28.86 -6.82 -6.66
N LEU A 215 27.91 -7.49 -7.32
CA LEU A 215 27.18 -8.60 -6.70
C LEU A 215 28.08 -9.77 -6.33
N SER A 216 29.04 -10.13 -7.18
CA SER A 216 29.99 -11.19 -6.87
C SER A 216 30.79 -10.89 -5.61
N GLN A 217 31.21 -9.63 -5.41
CA GLN A 217 31.88 -9.23 -4.17
C GLN A 217 30.94 -9.32 -2.96
N MET A 218 29.71 -8.81 -3.08
CA MET A 218 28.73 -8.84 -1.99
C MET A 218 28.37 -10.27 -1.57
N VAL A 219 28.16 -11.16 -2.54
CA VAL A 219 27.87 -12.57 -2.30
C VAL A 219 29.08 -13.26 -1.67
N SER A 220 30.30 -13.00 -2.17
CA SER A 220 31.52 -13.54 -1.59
C SER A 220 31.73 -13.09 -0.14
N ASP A 221 31.52 -11.81 0.16
CA ASP A 221 31.66 -11.26 1.50
C ASP A 221 30.61 -11.82 2.46
N ALA A 222 29.36 -12.00 2.01
CA ALA A 222 28.31 -12.62 2.79
C ALA A 222 28.65 -14.07 3.15
N ILE A 223 29.10 -14.85 2.16
CA ILE A 223 29.52 -16.25 2.36
C ILE A 223 30.70 -16.33 3.33
N LYS A 224 31.72 -15.47 3.18
CA LYS A 224 32.86 -15.41 4.10
C LYS A 224 32.46 -15.04 5.53
N ALA A 225 31.43 -14.22 5.68
CA ALA A 225 30.85 -13.86 6.98
C ALA A 225 29.92 -14.95 7.56
N GLY A 226 29.76 -16.10 6.87
CA GLY A 226 28.91 -17.21 7.31
C GLY A 226 27.42 -17.02 7.01
N HIS A 227 27.07 -16.03 6.17
CA HIS A 227 25.70 -15.85 5.71
C HIS A 227 25.44 -16.68 4.46
N LYS A 228 24.34 -17.45 4.48
CA LYS A 228 23.81 -18.09 3.28
C LYS A 228 23.32 -17.04 2.30
N VAL A 229 23.39 -17.33 1.00
CA VAL A 229 22.92 -16.43 -0.04
C VAL A 229 21.83 -17.08 -0.88
N ILE A 230 20.72 -16.38 -1.09
CA ILE A 230 19.75 -16.78 -2.12
C ILE A 230 19.78 -15.78 -3.25
N VAL A 231 19.81 -16.30 -4.47
CA VAL A 231 19.69 -15.47 -5.67
C VAL A 231 18.41 -15.83 -6.40
N LEU A 232 17.53 -14.84 -6.56
CA LEU A 232 16.31 -14.95 -7.33
C LEU A 232 16.44 -14.23 -8.65
N GLY A 233 16.09 -14.92 -9.73
CA GLY A 233 15.92 -14.35 -11.06
C GLY A 233 14.68 -14.90 -11.75
N HIS A 234 14.57 -14.62 -13.05
CA HIS A 234 13.40 -15.01 -13.85
C HIS A 234 13.73 -15.88 -15.07
N ARG A 235 15.02 -16.03 -15.44
CA ARG A 235 15.46 -16.84 -16.59
C ARG A 235 16.49 -17.88 -16.17
N VAL A 236 16.26 -19.13 -16.55
CA VAL A 236 17.11 -20.29 -16.21
C VAL A 236 18.55 -20.08 -16.67
N GLN A 237 18.76 -19.74 -17.95
CA GLN A 237 20.10 -19.56 -18.50
C GLN A 237 20.87 -18.41 -17.84
N LEU A 238 20.19 -17.28 -17.57
CA LEU A 238 20.81 -16.14 -16.90
C LEU A 238 21.20 -16.50 -15.47
N MET A 239 20.33 -17.23 -14.77
CA MET A 239 20.57 -17.68 -13.41
C MET A 239 21.76 -18.64 -13.31
N SER A 240 21.88 -19.60 -14.21
CA SER A 240 23.03 -20.52 -14.28
C SER A 240 24.37 -19.75 -14.32
N HIS A 241 24.55 -18.86 -15.30
CA HIS A 241 25.76 -18.03 -15.42
C HIS A 241 26.01 -17.12 -14.21
N LEU A 242 24.94 -16.65 -13.56
CA LEU A 242 25.04 -15.80 -12.38
C LEU A 242 25.51 -16.59 -11.15
N CYS A 243 24.98 -17.80 -10.97
CA CYS A 243 25.35 -18.72 -9.89
C CYS A 243 26.81 -19.17 -10.01
N ASP A 244 27.25 -19.51 -11.23
CA ASP A 244 28.65 -19.85 -11.52
C ASP A 244 29.59 -18.72 -11.09
N ARG A 245 29.24 -17.47 -11.42
CA ARG A 245 30.04 -16.31 -11.08
C ARG A 245 30.05 -16.02 -9.57
N PHE A 246 29.01 -16.42 -8.85
CA PHE A 246 28.90 -16.25 -7.42
C PHE A 246 29.50 -17.41 -6.62
N GLY A 247 29.77 -18.54 -7.29
CA GLY A 247 30.24 -19.77 -6.63
C GLY A 247 29.16 -20.40 -5.73
N ILE A 248 27.88 -20.29 -6.12
CA ILE A 248 26.76 -20.93 -5.42
C ILE A 248 26.05 -21.91 -6.35
N GLN A 249 25.33 -22.85 -5.78
CA GLN A 249 24.64 -23.88 -6.53
C GLN A 249 23.38 -23.33 -7.21
N PHE A 250 23.13 -23.71 -8.47
CA PHE A 250 21.89 -23.42 -9.18
C PHE A 250 20.92 -24.58 -9.08
N LEU A 251 19.69 -24.32 -8.63
CA LEU A 251 18.69 -25.34 -8.34
C LEU A 251 18.48 -26.34 -9.48
N ASN A 252 18.41 -25.85 -10.72
CA ASN A 252 18.09 -26.71 -11.86
C ASN A 252 19.23 -27.67 -12.21
N GLU A 253 20.47 -27.37 -11.83
CA GLU A 253 21.68 -28.14 -12.16
C GLU A 253 22.08 -29.15 -11.07
N MET A 254 21.51 -29.03 -9.86
CA MET A 254 21.78 -29.96 -8.76
C MET A 254 21.34 -31.39 -9.09
N THR A 255 22.23 -32.37 -8.93
CA THR A 255 21.93 -33.79 -9.15
C THR A 255 22.41 -34.68 -8.01
N SER A 256 23.38 -34.23 -7.21
CA SER A 256 24.04 -35.03 -6.20
C SER A 256 23.71 -34.57 -4.79
N LYS A 257 23.84 -35.47 -3.79
CA LYS A 257 23.73 -35.09 -2.37
C LYS A 257 24.75 -34.01 -1.96
N LYS A 258 25.91 -33.98 -2.63
CA LYS A 258 26.96 -33.00 -2.39
C LYS A 258 26.48 -31.59 -2.77
N ASP A 259 25.82 -31.45 -3.93
CA ASP A 259 25.30 -30.16 -4.39
C ASP A 259 24.27 -29.59 -3.40
N TRP A 260 23.41 -30.45 -2.86
CA TRP A 260 22.44 -30.07 -1.83
C TRP A 260 23.10 -29.64 -0.52
N LEU A 261 24.17 -30.30 -0.11
CA LEU A 261 24.95 -29.91 1.07
C LEU A 261 25.61 -28.56 0.85
N GLU A 262 26.27 -28.35 -0.29
CA GLU A 262 26.87 -27.05 -0.64
C GLU A 262 25.83 -25.93 -0.65
N ALA A 263 24.63 -26.20 -1.18
CA ALA A 263 23.55 -25.23 -1.19
C ALA A 263 23.03 -24.88 0.20
N LEU A 264 23.01 -25.85 1.12
CA LEU A 264 22.61 -25.63 2.51
C LEU A 264 23.62 -24.76 3.27
N TYR A 265 24.91 -24.87 2.94
CA TYR A 265 25.99 -24.12 3.58
C TYR A 265 26.22 -22.73 2.97
N PHE A 266 26.31 -22.64 1.64
CA PHE A 266 26.70 -21.40 0.96
C PHE A 266 25.52 -20.62 0.43
N GLY A 267 24.50 -21.31 -0.07
CA GLY A 267 23.37 -20.67 -0.71
C GLY A 267 22.88 -21.32 -2.01
N LEU A 268 21.78 -20.79 -2.53
CA LEU A 268 21.06 -21.33 -3.68
C LEU A 268 20.61 -20.23 -4.64
N GLY A 269 20.89 -20.41 -5.93
CA GLY A 269 20.20 -19.67 -6.98
C GLY A 269 18.97 -20.41 -7.49
N LEU A 270 17.87 -19.70 -7.72
CA LEU A 270 16.66 -20.24 -8.34
C LEU A 270 15.89 -19.19 -9.15
N CYS A 271 15.09 -19.67 -10.08
CA CYS A 271 14.06 -18.83 -10.70
C CYS A 271 12.88 -18.66 -9.74
N ILE A 272 12.19 -17.52 -9.81
CA ILE A 272 11.02 -17.21 -8.97
C ILE A 272 9.92 -18.27 -9.06
N ASP A 273 9.78 -18.92 -10.22
CA ASP A 273 8.86 -20.03 -10.47
C ASP A 273 9.06 -21.20 -9.51
N SER A 274 10.27 -21.38 -8.97
CA SER A 274 10.61 -22.46 -8.04
C SER A 274 10.46 -22.07 -6.56
N LEU A 275 10.01 -20.85 -6.25
CA LEU A 275 9.83 -20.40 -4.86
C LEU A 275 8.49 -20.89 -4.28
N HIS A 276 8.32 -22.21 -4.18
CA HIS A 276 7.15 -22.84 -3.55
C HIS A 276 7.43 -24.28 -3.07
N PRO A 277 6.60 -24.86 -2.18
CA PRO A 277 6.88 -26.15 -1.53
C PRO A 277 6.91 -27.35 -2.48
N ASN A 278 6.28 -27.23 -3.64
CA ASN A 278 6.18 -28.28 -4.65
C ASN A 278 7.27 -28.18 -5.74
N SER A 279 8.26 -27.31 -5.55
CA SER A 279 9.40 -27.19 -6.47
C SER A 279 10.45 -28.26 -6.19
N LYS A 280 11.46 -28.37 -7.05
CA LYS A 280 12.64 -29.23 -6.82
C LYS A 280 13.32 -28.91 -5.48
N ALA A 281 13.34 -27.64 -5.08
CA ALA A 281 13.93 -27.16 -3.83
C ALA A 281 13.04 -27.39 -2.60
N LYS A 282 11.76 -27.75 -2.78
CA LYS A 282 10.78 -27.94 -1.71
C LYS A 282 10.75 -26.77 -0.71
N ILE A 283 10.84 -25.55 -1.22
CA ILE A 283 10.93 -24.36 -0.38
C ILE A 283 9.60 -24.09 0.32
N ASP A 284 9.55 -24.34 1.62
CA ASP A 284 8.44 -23.94 2.47
C ASP A 284 8.89 -23.15 3.70
N LEU A 285 8.83 -21.84 3.58
CA LEU A 285 9.19 -20.88 4.62
C LEU A 285 8.10 -20.68 5.67
N THR A 286 6.92 -21.29 5.47
CA THR A 286 5.86 -21.28 6.50
C THR A 286 6.19 -22.25 7.64
N VAL A 287 7.01 -23.26 7.36
CA VAL A 287 7.35 -24.33 8.31
C VAL A 287 8.83 -24.29 8.67
N ASP A 288 9.72 -24.04 7.70
CA ASP A 288 11.16 -24.06 7.91
C ASP A 288 11.78 -22.68 7.74
N ASN A 289 12.49 -22.21 8.78
CA ASN A 289 13.19 -20.93 8.74
C ASN A 289 14.67 -21.07 8.31
N TYR A 290 14.99 -22.00 7.41
CA TYR A 290 16.38 -22.28 7.00
C TYR A 290 17.05 -21.11 6.26
N LEU A 291 16.26 -20.11 5.88
CA LEU A 291 16.68 -18.85 5.29
C LEU A 291 16.87 -17.72 6.29
N ASP A 292 16.68 -17.96 7.59
CA ASP A 292 16.95 -16.94 8.59
C ASP A 292 18.40 -16.46 8.51
N GLY A 293 18.60 -15.15 8.62
CA GLY A 293 19.92 -14.53 8.49
C GLY A 293 20.60 -14.65 7.12
N CYS A 294 19.90 -15.15 6.08
CA CYS A 294 20.43 -15.22 4.72
C CYS A 294 20.38 -13.85 4.01
N LEU A 295 21.27 -13.66 3.05
CA LEU A 295 21.25 -12.54 2.12
C LEU A 295 20.41 -12.93 0.89
N LEU A 296 19.27 -12.27 0.70
CA LEU A 296 18.51 -12.38 -0.55
C LEU A 296 18.97 -11.33 -1.56
N VAL A 297 19.39 -11.81 -2.73
CA VAL A 297 19.67 -11.01 -3.91
C VAL A 297 18.58 -11.27 -4.94
N VAL A 298 17.84 -10.22 -5.32
CA VAL A 298 16.89 -10.29 -6.44
C VAL A 298 17.49 -9.54 -7.62
N ASP A 299 17.96 -10.29 -8.62
CA ASP A 299 18.47 -9.71 -9.85
C ASP A 299 17.31 -9.37 -10.79
N GLU A 300 17.40 -8.20 -11.42
CA GLU A 300 16.35 -7.64 -12.30
C GLU A 300 14.96 -7.67 -11.65
N SER A 301 14.83 -7.13 -10.44
CA SER A 301 13.63 -7.29 -9.60
C SER A 301 12.33 -6.87 -10.31
N GLU A 302 12.38 -5.84 -11.15
CA GLU A 302 11.25 -5.42 -12.01
C GLU A 302 10.80 -6.55 -12.95
N GLN A 303 11.74 -7.23 -13.61
CA GLN A 303 11.45 -8.33 -14.53
C GLN A 303 10.96 -9.57 -13.77
N VAL A 304 11.55 -9.85 -12.60
CA VAL A 304 11.10 -10.94 -11.71
C VAL A 304 9.65 -10.74 -11.27
N LEU A 305 9.30 -9.54 -10.78
CA LEU A 305 7.94 -9.23 -10.36
C LEU A 305 6.97 -9.19 -11.54
N ASN A 306 7.36 -8.56 -12.65
CA ASN A 306 6.51 -8.50 -13.83
C ASN A 306 6.21 -9.91 -14.35
N HIS A 307 7.20 -10.79 -14.38
CA HIS A 307 7.02 -12.21 -14.70
C HIS A 307 6.06 -12.88 -13.70
N LEU A 308 6.29 -12.73 -12.39
CA LEU A 308 5.42 -13.31 -11.36
C LEU A 308 3.94 -12.87 -11.51
N LEU A 309 3.72 -11.58 -11.74
CA LEU A 309 2.39 -10.97 -11.76
C LEU A 309 1.65 -11.21 -13.09
N HIS A 310 2.36 -11.18 -14.23
CA HIS A 310 1.73 -11.08 -15.54
C HIS A 310 2.01 -12.26 -16.49
N ALA A 311 3.01 -13.11 -16.23
CA ALA A 311 3.26 -14.24 -17.13
C ALA A 311 2.09 -15.23 -17.12
N ASP A 312 1.60 -15.61 -18.31
CA ASP A 312 0.41 -16.46 -18.47
C ASP A 312 0.73 -17.95 -18.66
N THR A 313 1.88 -18.40 -18.13
CA THR A 313 2.23 -19.82 -18.21
C THR A 313 1.26 -20.65 -17.37
N LYS A 314 0.86 -21.82 -17.88
CA LYS A 314 -0.04 -22.76 -17.18
C LYS A 314 0.50 -23.14 -15.79
N TYR A 315 1.82 -23.23 -15.67
CA TYR A 315 2.51 -23.52 -14.43
C TYR A 315 2.35 -22.38 -13.41
N LEU A 316 2.74 -21.16 -13.79
CA LEU A 316 2.74 -20.02 -12.89
C LEU A 316 1.34 -19.65 -12.43
N ARG A 317 0.32 -19.77 -13.30
CA ARG A 317 -1.09 -19.55 -12.90
C ARG A 317 -1.53 -20.41 -11.71
N LYS A 318 -1.07 -21.66 -11.64
CA LYS A 318 -1.40 -22.58 -10.55
C LYS A 318 -0.60 -22.30 -9.28
N LYS A 319 0.62 -21.76 -9.42
CA LYS A 319 1.58 -21.60 -8.31
C LYS A 319 1.74 -20.17 -7.81
N ARG A 320 1.20 -19.16 -8.50
CA ARG A 320 1.36 -17.73 -8.17
C ARG A 320 1.00 -17.40 -6.72
N ALA A 321 -0.11 -17.93 -6.20
CA ALA A 321 -0.53 -17.68 -4.82
C ALA A 321 0.46 -18.29 -3.80
N GLU A 322 0.95 -19.51 -4.05
CA GLU A 322 1.98 -20.15 -3.22
C GLU A 322 3.27 -19.32 -3.25
N ILE A 323 3.74 -18.95 -4.45
CA ILE A 323 4.96 -18.15 -4.64
C ILE A 323 4.87 -16.79 -3.95
N MET A 324 3.74 -16.09 -4.08
CA MET A 324 3.51 -14.81 -3.41
C MET A 324 3.54 -14.95 -1.88
N THR A 325 2.98 -16.04 -1.35
CA THR A 325 2.99 -16.32 0.09
C THR A 325 4.43 -16.50 0.59
N GLN A 326 5.23 -17.30 -0.12
CA GLN A 326 6.63 -17.51 0.21
C GLN A 326 7.40 -16.20 0.12
N LEU A 327 7.26 -15.43 -0.97
CA LEU A 327 7.95 -14.15 -1.16
C LEU A 327 7.64 -13.12 -0.06
N LYS A 328 6.40 -13.11 0.44
CA LYS A 328 5.99 -12.27 1.58
C LYS A 328 6.70 -12.66 2.87
N ILE A 329 6.91 -13.95 3.10
CA ILE A 329 7.65 -14.46 4.26
C ILE A 329 9.13 -14.08 4.15
N VAL A 330 9.76 -14.28 2.99
CA VAL A 330 11.17 -13.91 2.77
C VAL A 330 11.41 -12.46 3.18
N LYS A 331 10.52 -11.52 2.79
CA LYS A 331 10.58 -10.09 3.17
C LYS A 331 10.64 -9.83 4.68
N THR A 332 10.01 -10.67 5.50
CA THR A 332 9.94 -10.45 6.95
C THR A 332 11.18 -10.91 7.70
N LEU A 333 11.97 -11.82 7.13
CA LEU A 333 13.02 -12.55 7.82
C LEU A 333 14.42 -11.95 7.70
N GLN A 334 14.68 -11.04 6.75
CA GLN A 334 16.06 -10.86 6.24
C GLN A 334 16.51 -9.42 5.96
N LYS A 335 17.83 -9.28 5.77
CA LYS A 335 18.43 -8.18 5.00
C LYS A 335 18.33 -8.52 3.50
N PHE A 336 17.56 -7.71 2.80
CA PHE A 336 17.18 -7.78 1.40
C PHE A 336 18.00 -6.81 0.56
N ILE A 337 18.50 -7.29 -0.57
CA ILE A 337 19.10 -6.43 -1.58
C ILE A 337 18.34 -6.64 -2.89
N TRP A 338 17.60 -5.61 -3.29
CA TRP A 338 16.86 -5.51 -4.54
C TRP A 338 17.69 -4.75 -5.57
N LEU A 339 17.74 -5.30 -6.78
CA LEU A 339 18.54 -4.71 -7.85
C LEU A 339 17.66 -4.40 -9.05
N THR A 340 17.55 -3.12 -9.38
CA THR A 340 16.79 -2.65 -10.54
C THR A 340 17.73 -2.27 -11.69
N LEU A 341 17.29 -2.52 -12.93
CA LEU A 341 18.01 -2.08 -14.13
C LEU A 341 17.39 -0.82 -14.74
N THR A 342 16.09 -0.57 -14.60
CA THR A 342 15.47 0.52 -15.36
C THR A 342 14.08 0.89 -14.84
N TYR A 343 13.97 2.11 -14.30
CA TYR A 343 12.73 2.79 -13.84
C TYR A 343 12.14 2.27 -12.53
N LEU A 344 12.57 2.90 -11.44
CA LEU A 344 12.02 2.71 -10.11
C LEU A 344 10.66 3.42 -10.00
N ILE A 345 9.60 2.76 -10.44
CA ILE A 345 8.21 3.13 -10.12
C ILE A 345 7.43 1.83 -9.90
N PHE A 346 7.69 1.08 -8.81
CA PHE A 346 6.81 -0.03 -8.42
C PHE A 346 6.66 -0.16 -6.89
N PRO A 347 5.48 -0.60 -6.41
CA PRO A 347 5.07 -0.45 -5.02
C PRO A 347 5.69 -1.51 -4.14
N PHE A 348 6.25 -1.11 -3.00
CA PHE A 348 6.46 -2.04 -1.89
C PHE A 348 5.14 -2.48 -1.23
N SER A 349 3.99 -1.90 -1.62
CA SER A 349 2.67 -2.17 -1.05
C SER A 349 1.93 -3.39 -1.63
N PHE A 350 2.43 -4.04 -2.69
CA PHE A 350 1.85 -5.29 -3.22
C PHE A 350 2.52 -6.56 -2.66
N LEU A 351 3.54 -6.40 -1.80
CA LEU A 351 4.24 -7.45 -1.06
C LEU A 351 4.07 -7.21 0.44
#